data_AF-A0A2J0LH80-F1
#
_entry.id   AF-A0A2J0LH80-F1
#
_cell.length_a   1.000
_cell.length_b   1.000
_cell.length_c   1.000
_cell.angle_alpha   90.00
_cell.angle_beta   90.00
_cell.angle_gamma   90.00
#
_symmetry.space_group_name_H-M   'P 1'
#
loop_
_entity.id
_entity.type
_entity.pdbx_description
1 polymer ?
#
loop_
_entity_poly.entity_id
_entity_poly.type
_entity_poly.pdbx_seq_one_letter_code
_entity_poly.pdbx_strand_id
1 'polypeptide(L)'
;EYIKYTKRIPLTEDYVPTEEENQLYNGMSEYLQRPKLFALPTSQRQLITLILRKLLASSSFAIASTLDRLVFKVTKLLEEAREQKTAQEVGIEGIEQNFETYDELADEWEEDEDEQKDKKVSYADDDILLMKKERADLEQFRGWAKKIWKNSKGDALLIALKKGFEMTAQLGAQKKAIIFTESTVTQSYLLSLLSDNGYRGKIVLFNGSNNDVKSKVIYQDWILKHKDSDKISGSKTADLRAALVEYFKEEAEIMIATEAGAEGVNLQFCSLVINYDLPWNPQRIEQRIGRCHRYGQKHDVVVINFVNRKNAADRRVYELLDQKFNLFKGVFGASDEVLGSIESGVDFEKRIAMILQTCRSEEEIDSAFDALQNEMDVNIQSNLRDTRQKLLENFDAEVHEKLKVNIRESKAYLDTYDSWLWET
;
A
#
# COMPACT_ATOMS: atom_id res chain seq x y z
N GLU A 1 15.38 -33.05 -2.14
CA GLU A 1 15.86 -32.15 -1.08
C GLU A 1 14.68 -31.38 -0.50
N TYR A 2 14.58 -31.30 0.83
CA TYR A 2 13.57 -30.46 1.48
C TYR A 2 13.91 -28.98 1.21
N ILE A 3 13.01 -28.27 0.54
CA ILE A 3 13.17 -26.84 0.22
C ILE A 3 13.13 -26.05 1.53
N LYS A 4 14.22 -25.39 1.88
CA LYS A 4 14.30 -24.55 3.08
C LYS A 4 13.67 -23.19 2.78
N TYR A 5 12.37 -23.06 3.02
CA TYR A 5 11.69 -21.77 3.00
C TYR A 5 12.22 -20.89 4.14
N THR A 6 12.60 -19.66 3.83
CA THR A 6 12.93 -18.66 4.85
C THR A 6 11.65 -18.25 5.58
N LYS A 7 11.81 -17.77 6.81
CA LYS A 7 10.70 -17.31 7.64
C LYS A 7 10.43 -15.83 7.43
N ARG A 8 9.17 -15.45 7.64
CA ARG A 8 8.74 -14.05 7.76
C ARG A 8 8.60 -13.72 9.23
N ILE A 9 9.28 -12.67 9.68
CA ILE A 9 9.24 -12.24 11.07
C ILE A 9 8.53 -10.88 11.13
N PRO A 10 7.21 -10.86 11.43
CA PRO A 10 6.48 -9.61 11.58
C PRO A 10 6.86 -8.94 12.91
N LEU A 11 7.06 -7.62 12.85
CA LEU A 11 7.28 -6.74 13.98
C LEU A 11 6.35 -5.55 13.86
N THR A 12 5.94 -5.04 15.02
CA THR A 12 5.10 -3.85 15.11
C THR A 12 5.83 -2.83 15.95
N GLU A 13 5.97 -1.63 15.39
CA GLU A 13 6.58 -0.49 16.06
C GLU A 13 5.50 0.54 16.34
N ASP A 14 5.18 0.66 17.61
CA ASP A 14 4.16 1.59 18.07
C ASP A 14 4.69 3.02 18.09
N TYR A 15 3.80 3.96 17.79
CA TYR A 15 4.08 5.38 18.01
C TYR A 15 2.90 6.09 18.66
N VAL A 16 3.22 7.18 19.35
CA VAL A 16 2.24 8.05 20.00
C VAL A 16 2.35 9.44 19.35
N PRO A 17 1.32 9.89 18.63
CA PRO A 17 1.33 11.23 18.04
C PRO A 17 1.40 12.31 19.12
N THR A 18 2.09 13.38 18.79
CA THR A 18 2.09 14.62 19.57
C THR A 18 0.69 15.22 19.70
N GLU A 19 0.51 16.16 20.63
CA GLU A 19 -0.79 16.80 20.80
C GLU A 19 -1.23 17.58 19.55
N GLU A 20 -0.27 18.20 18.85
CA GLU A 20 -0.52 18.93 17.60
C GLU A 20 -0.97 17.99 16.46
N GLU A 21 -0.34 16.81 16.35
CA GLU A 21 -0.75 15.77 15.39
C GLU A 21 -2.14 15.22 15.71
N ASN A 22 -2.44 14.95 17.00
CA ASN A 22 -3.76 14.50 17.42
C ASN A 22 -4.83 15.57 17.16
N GLN A 23 -4.53 16.84 17.42
CA GLN A 23 -5.44 17.95 17.15
C GLN A 23 -5.76 18.05 15.65
N LEU A 24 -4.74 17.93 14.78
CA LEU A 24 -4.93 17.91 13.34
C LEU A 24 -5.77 16.70 12.90
N TYR A 25 -5.46 15.51 13.41
CA TYR A 25 -6.18 14.28 13.08
C TYR A 25 -7.66 14.36 13.46
N ASN A 26 -7.96 14.80 14.69
CA ASN A 26 -9.33 14.90 15.20
C ASN A 26 -10.12 15.97 14.43
N GLY A 27 -9.55 17.16 14.22
CA GLY A 27 -10.21 18.23 13.47
C GLY A 27 -10.50 17.84 12.01
N MET A 28 -9.56 17.15 11.36
CA MET A 28 -9.77 16.62 10.01
C MET A 28 -10.79 15.48 9.97
N SER A 29 -10.76 14.59 10.95
CA SER A 29 -11.75 13.49 11.06
C SER A 29 -13.17 14.04 11.20
N GLU A 30 -13.38 15.01 12.10
CA GLU A 30 -14.67 15.68 12.26
C GLU A 30 -15.12 16.38 10.97
N TYR A 31 -14.20 17.05 10.28
CA TYR A 31 -14.46 17.70 9.00
C TYR A 31 -14.89 16.70 7.93
N LEU A 32 -14.12 15.63 7.71
CA LEU A 32 -14.41 14.62 6.69
C LEU A 32 -15.75 13.92 6.92
N GLN A 33 -16.18 13.81 8.17
CA GLN A 33 -17.43 13.20 8.55
C GLN A 33 -18.67 14.14 8.48
N ARG A 34 -18.53 15.40 8.04
CA ARG A 34 -19.67 16.33 7.87
C ARG A 34 -20.61 15.84 6.77
N PRO A 35 -21.93 16.11 6.81
CA PRO A 35 -22.84 15.65 5.75
C PRO A 35 -22.63 16.37 4.42
N LYS A 36 -22.16 17.62 4.43
CA LYS A 36 -21.94 18.44 3.23
C LYS A 36 -20.53 19.02 3.25
N LEU A 37 -19.79 18.81 2.16
CA LEU A 37 -18.43 19.29 1.93
C LEU A 37 -18.36 19.90 0.53
N PHE A 38 -17.90 21.13 0.43
CA PHE A 38 -17.81 21.85 -0.85
C PHE A 38 -16.44 21.70 -1.52
N ALA A 39 -15.39 21.42 -0.75
CA ALA A 39 -14.07 21.17 -1.28
C ALA A 39 -14.00 19.85 -2.07
N LEU A 40 -14.82 18.86 -1.69
CA LEU A 40 -14.83 17.53 -2.28
C LEU A 40 -15.95 17.43 -3.33
N PRO A 41 -15.66 17.03 -4.59
CA PRO A 41 -16.70 16.72 -5.57
C PRO A 41 -17.61 15.61 -5.06
N THR A 42 -18.90 15.70 -5.33
CA THR A 42 -19.91 14.74 -4.87
C THR A 42 -19.64 13.35 -5.42
N SER A 43 -19.29 13.26 -6.71
CA SER A 43 -19.01 12.00 -7.43
C SER A 43 -17.78 11.25 -6.94
N GLN A 44 -16.78 11.95 -6.38
CA GLN A 44 -15.51 11.36 -5.94
C GLN A 44 -15.30 11.49 -4.44
N ARG A 45 -16.38 11.78 -3.71
CA ARG A 45 -16.29 12.17 -2.31
C ARG A 45 -15.74 11.05 -1.45
N GLN A 46 -16.20 9.82 -1.64
CA GLN A 46 -15.76 8.69 -0.83
C GLN A 46 -14.29 8.38 -1.06
N LEU A 47 -13.88 8.32 -2.34
CA LEU A 47 -12.49 8.11 -2.75
C LEU A 47 -11.55 9.18 -2.18
N ILE A 48 -11.88 10.47 -2.36
CA ILE A 48 -11.01 11.54 -1.84
C ILE A 48 -10.99 11.54 -0.31
N THR A 49 -12.10 11.19 0.35
CA THR A 49 -12.14 11.04 1.81
C THR A 49 -11.18 9.93 2.27
N LEU A 50 -11.18 8.78 1.59
CA LEU A 50 -10.24 7.70 1.86
C LEU A 50 -8.78 8.18 1.69
N ILE A 51 -8.48 8.84 0.59
CA ILE A 51 -7.13 9.35 0.30
C ILE A 51 -6.68 10.34 1.37
N LEU A 52 -7.55 11.28 1.77
CA LEU A 52 -7.23 12.23 2.84
C LEU A 52 -6.94 11.53 4.18
N ARG A 53 -7.67 10.46 4.52
CA ARG A 53 -7.40 9.65 5.71
C ARG A 53 -6.06 8.92 5.60
N LYS A 54 -5.75 8.33 4.44
CA LYS A 54 -4.45 7.68 4.19
C LYS A 54 -3.29 8.67 4.27
N LEU A 55 -3.42 9.87 3.70
CA LEU A 55 -2.42 10.93 3.78
C LEU A 55 -2.22 11.43 5.22
N LEU A 56 -3.30 11.58 6.00
CA LEU A 56 -3.25 11.94 7.42
C LEU A 56 -2.48 10.90 8.25
N ALA A 57 -2.68 9.62 7.97
CA ALA A 57 -1.96 8.53 8.64
C ALA A 57 -0.49 8.42 8.19
N SER A 58 -0.14 8.97 7.02
CA SER A 58 1.21 8.94 6.46
C SER A 58 2.11 10.01 7.07
N SER A 59 1.82 11.30 6.82
CA SER A 59 2.57 12.39 7.44
C SER A 59 1.80 13.72 7.42
N SER A 60 2.09 14.57 8.41
CA SER A 60 1.56 15.96 8.46
C SER A 60 1.93 16.78 7.22
N PHE A 61 3.09 16.50 6.61
CA PHE A 61 3.55 17.17 5.40
C PHE A 61 2.72 16.79 4.17
N ALA A 62 2.35 15.50 4.05
CA ALA A 62 1.56 15.01 2.93
C ALA A 62 0.14 15.59 2.92
N ILE A 63 -0.47 15.77 4.10
CA ILE A 63 -1.78 16.42 4.20
C ILE A 63 -1.70 17.95 4.00
N ALA A 64 -0.61 18.60 4.44
CA ALA A 64 -0.46 20.06 4.32
C ALA A 64 -0.53 20.55 2.87
N SER A 65 0.14 19.86 1.94
CA SER A 65 0.12 20.19 0.51
C SER A 65 -1.28 20.01 -0.11
N THR A 66 -2.00 18.96 0.31
CA THR A 66 -3.37 18.72 -0.14
C THR A 66 -4.34 19.75 0.44
N LEU A 67 -4.18 20.17 1.69
CA LEU A 67 -4.98 21.22 2.32
C LEU A 67 -4.82 22.57 1.60
N ASP A 68 -3.62 22.93 1.15
CA ASP A 68 -3.42 24.14 0.34
C ASP A 68 -4.31 24.16 -0.92
N ARG A 69 -4.45 23.00 -1.58
CA ARG A 69 -5.31 22.85 -2.77
C ARG A 69 -6.79 22.89 -2.43
N LEU A 70 -7.20 22.25 -1.33
CA LEU A 70 -8.60 22.30 -0.86
C LEU A 70 -9.01 23.75 -0.52
N VAL A 71 -8.16 24.49 0.18
CA VAL A 71 -8.39 25.92 0.49
C VAL A 71 -8.50 26.75 -0.78
N PHE A 72 -7.60 26.53 -1.75
CA PHE A 72 -7.63 27.22 -3.04
C PHE A 72 -8.95 26.96 -3.79
N LYS A 73 -9.37 25.69 -3.86
CA LYS A 73 -10.62 25.30 -4.53
C LYS A 73 -11.85 25.94 -3.88
N VAL A 74 -12.00 25.86 -2.56
CA VAL A 74 -13.14 26.49 -1.86
C VAL A 74 -13.12 28.00 -2.04
N THR A 75 -11.94 28.61 -2.08
CA THR A 75 -11.80 30.05 -2.35
C THR A 75 -12.29 30.40 -3.76
N LYS A 76 -11.90 29.63 -4.77
CA LYS A 76 -12.37 29.82 -6.15
C LYS A 76 -13.88 29.63 -6.26
N LEU A 77 -14.45 28.59 -5.62
CA LEU A 77 -15.90 28.37 -5.59
C LEU A 77 -16.65 29.54 -4.93
N LEU A 78 -16.09 30.12 -3.86
CA LEU A 78 -16.64 31.30 -3.20
C LEU A 78 -16.60 32.56 -4.08
N GLU A 79 -15.59 32.71 -4.94
CA GLU A 79 -15.49 33.80 -5.91
C GLU A 79 -16.55 33.62 -7.02
N GLU A 80 -16.62 32.43 -7.62
CA GLU A 80 -17.60 32.10 -8.67
C GLU A 80 -19.05 32.22 -8.17
N ALA A 81 -19.33 31.76 -6.95
CA ALA A 81 -20.66 31.88 -6.33
C ALA A 81 -21.07 33.34 -6.10
N ARG A 82 -20.12 34.25 -5.85
CA ARG A 82 -20.39 35.68 -5.70
C ARG A 82 -20.66 36.38 -7.03
N GLU A 83 -19.98 35.97 -8.10
CA GLU A 83 -20.05 36.64 -9.39
C GLU A 83 -21.23 36.16 -10.25
N GLN A 84 -21.53 34.86 -10.29
CA GLN A 84 -22.47 34.29 -11.27
C GLN A 84 -23.56 33.38 -10.67
N LYS A 85 -23.61 33.22 -9.33
CA LYS A 85 -24.52 32.30 -8.60
C LYS A 85 -24.52 30.85 -9.11
N THR A 86 -23.62 30.49 -10.02
CA THR A 86 -23.46 29.14 -10.57
C THR A 86 -21.97 28.88 -10.71
N ALA A 87 -21.49 27.78 -10.12
CA ALA A 87 -20.13 27.30 -10.30
C ALA A 87 -20.16 25.96 -11.03
N GLN A 88 -19.10 25.68 -11.79
CA GLN A 88 -18.85 24.33 -12.30
C GLN A 88 -18.19 23.50 -11.19
N GLU A 89 -18.66 22.27 -11.02
CA GLU A 89 -18.02 21.32 -10.12
C GLU A 89 -16.72 20.83 -10.77
N VAL A 90 -15.60 21.44 -10.41
CA VAL A 90 -14.28 21.01 -10.89
C VAL A 90 -13.69 19.99 -9.92
N GLY A 91 -12.99 18.98 -10.46
CA GLY A 91 -12.16 18.06 -9.67
C GLY A 91 -11.12 18.80 -8.82
N ILE A 92 -10.42 18.09 -7.93
CA ILE A 92 -9.32 18.70 -7.18
C ILE A 92 -8.02 18.42 -7.93
N GLU A 93 -7.60 19.39 -8.76
CA GLU A 93 -6.36 19.27 -9.52
C GLU A 93 -5.15 19.01 -8.61
N GLY A 94 -4.34 18.02 -8.97
CA GLY A 94 -3.05 17.72 -8.37
C GLY A 94 -3.07 16.67 -7.27
N ILE A 95 -4.23 16.25 -6.71
CA ILE A 95 -4.26 15.20 -5.67
C ILE A 95 -3.57 13.92 -6.18
N GLU A 96 -3.82 13.58 -7.44
CA GLU A 96 -3.19 12.49 -8.19
C GLU A 96 -1.66 12.54 -8.18
N GLN A 97 -1.05 13.74 -8.09
CA GLN A 97 0.40 13.90 -8.07
C GLN A 97 1.02 13.54 -6.72
N ASN A 98 0.25 13.62 -5.63
CA ASN A 98 0.74 13.37 -4.26
C ASN A 98 0.48 11.93 -3.80
N PHE A 99 -0.36 11.20 -4.52
CA PHE A 99 -0.84 9.87 -4.19
C PHE A 99 -0.84 9.01 -5.46
N GLU A 100 0.24 8.24 -5.67
CA GLU A 100 0.48 7.58 -6.96
C GLU A 100 -0.53 6.50 -7.32
N THR A 101 -1.20 5.91 -6.31
CA THR A 101 -2.25 4.91 -6.53
C THR A 101 -3.64 5.53 -6.68
N TYR A 102 -3.72 6.84 -7.01
CA TYR A 102 -4.97 7.53 -7.24
C TYR A 102 -5.75 6.89 -8.40
N ASP A 103 -5.10 6.71 -9.56
CA ASP A 103 -5.77 6.19 -10.76
C ASP A 103 -6.25 4.75 -10.54
N GLU A 104 -5.40 3.90 -9.94
CA GLU A 104 -5.77 2.53 -9.56
C GLU A 104 -6.98 2.49 -8.62
N LEU A 105 -6.99 3.34 -7.57
CA LEU A 105 -8.13 3.42 -6.68
C LEU A 105 -9.35 4.05 -7.36
N ALA A 106 -9.18 4.99 -8.28
CA ALA A 106 -10.28 5.61 -8.98
C ALA A 106 -11.03 4.58 -9.85
N ASP A 107 -10.29 3.78 -10.63
CA ASP A 107 -10.85 2.70 -11.44
C ASP A 107 -11.57 1.64 -10.58
N GLU A 108 -11.02 1.32 -9.40
CA GLU A 108 -11.63 0.38 -8.44
C GLU A 108 -12.85 0.96 -7.69
N TRP A 109 -12.94 2.29 -7.61
CA TRP A 109 -13.97 3.04 -6.91
C TRP A 109 -14.98 3.70 -7.85
N GLU A 110 -15.01 3.34 -9.14
CA GLU A 110 -16.10 3.70 -10.05
C GLU A 110 -17.43 3.23 -9.45
N GLU A 111 -18.08 4.14 -8.71
CA GLU A 111 -19.52 4.12 -8.49
C GLU A 111 -20.14 4.33 -9.88
N ASP A 112 -21.12 3.51 -10.26
CA ASP A 112 -21.86 3.61 -11.53
C ASP A 112 -21.98 5.09 -11.94
N GLU A 113 -21.17 5.52 -12.92
CA GLU A 113 -21.10 6.92 -13.36
C GLU A 113 -22.42 7.26 -14.06
N ASP A 114 -23.48 7.56 -13.30
CA ASP A 114 -24.59 8.34 -13.82
C ASP A 114 -24.05 9.76 -14.07
N GLU A 115 -23.63 9.99 -15.32
CA GLU A 115 -23.49 11.25 -16.07
C GLU A 115 -23.76 12.56 -15.29
N GLN A 116 -22.93 12.91 -14.29
CA GLN A 116 -23.05 14.17 -13.54
C GLN A 116 -21.86 15.13 -13.76
N LYS A 117 -21.19 15.04 -14.91
CA LYS A 117 -20.04 15.92 -15.23
C LYS A 117 -20.40 17.37 -15.60
N ASP A 118 -21.68 17.78 -15.59
CA ASP A 118 -22.08 19.13 -16.06
C ASP A 118 -23.28 19.79 -15.33
N LYS A 119 -23.50 19.50 -14.04
CA LYS A 119 -24.51 20.27 -13.28
C LYS A 119 -23.94 21.61 -12.81
N LYS A 120 -24.41 22.69 -13.43
CA LYS A 120 -24.35 24.04 -12.84
C LYS A 120 -25.11 24.03 -11.51
N VAL A 121 -24.40 24.02 -10.39
CA VAL A 121 -25.01 24.06 -9.06
C VAL A 121 -25.24 25.52 -8.68
N SER A 122 -26.49 25.87 -8.40
CA SER A 122 -26.81 27.16 -7.77
C SER A 122 -26.64 27.02 -6.27
N TYR A 123 -25.79 27.86 -5.68
CA TYR A 123 -25.59 27.89 -4.23
C TYR A 123 -26.56 28.87 -3.56
N ALA A 124 -27.21 28.43 -2.48
CA ALA A 124 -28.00 29.32 -1.63
C ALA A 124 -27.09 30.22 -0.78
N ASP A 125 -27.64 31.29 -0.20
CA ASP A 125 -26.88 32.17 0.70
C ASP A 125 -26.35 31.40 1.93
N ASP A 126 -27.11 30.40 2.40
CA ASP A 126 -26.69 29.47 3.46
C ASP A 126 -25.51 28.59 3.05
N ASP A 127 -25.43 28.20 1.77
CA ASP A 127 -24.29 27.43 1.24
C ASP A 127 -23.02 28.27 1.22
N ILE A 128 -23.13 29.56 0.86
CA ILE A 128 -22.01 30.50 0.89
C ILE A 128 -21.49 30.67 2.33
N LEU A 129 -22.39 30.68 3.33
CA LEU A 129 -22.00 30.74 4.74
C LEU A 129 -21.25 29.47 5.16
N LEU A 130 -21.76 28.30 4.78
CA LEU A 130 -21.11 27.02 5.07
C LEU A 130 -19.75 26.90 4.38
N MET A 131 -19.62 27.32 3.11
CA MET A 131 -18.35 27.37 2.39
C MET A 131 -17.32 28.28 3.07
N LYS A 132 -17.75 29.44 3.59
CA LYS A 132 -16.85 30.34 4.35
C LYS A 132 -16.35 29.68 5.62
N LYS A 133 -17.22 28.94 6.32
CA LYS A 133 -16.86 28.17 7.53
C LYS A 133 -15.89 27.05 7.17
N GLU A 134 -16.18 26.28 6.14
CA GLU A 134 -15.32 25.21 5.62
C GLU A 134 -13.93 25.74 5.23
N ARG A 135 -13.86 26.88 4.53
CA ARG A 135 -12.57 27.51 4.22
C ARG A 135 -11.79 27.87 5.48
N ALA A 136 -12.44 28.47 6.48
CA ALA A 136 -11.78 28.85 7.72
C ALA A 136 -11.23 27.64 8.48
N ASP A 137 -12.00 26.54 8.53
CA ASP A 137 -11.56 25.28 9.14
C ASP A 137 -10.36 24.70 8.39
N LEU A 138 -10.41 24.63 7.05
CA LEU A 138 -9.30 24.14 6.22
C LEU A 138 -8.05 25.00 6.35
N GLU A 139 -8.18 26.33 6.45
CA GLU A 139 -7.07 27.24 6.72
C GLU A 139 -6.45 27.02 8.10
N GLN A 140 -7.27 26.73 9.10
CA GLN A 140 -6.83 26.39 10.44
C GLN A 140 -6.06 25.05 10.45
N PHE A 141 -6.62 24.01 9.82
CA PHE A 141 -5.97 22.70 9.71
C PHE A 141 -4.65 22.80 8.95
N ARG A 142 -4.61 23.58 7.87
CA ARG A 142 -3.36 23.89 7.17
C ARG A 142 -2.34 24.56 8.10
N GLY A 143 -2.80 25.52 8.91
CA GLY A 143 -1.96 26.18 9.89
C GLY A 143 -1.36 25.22 10.92
N TRP A 144 -2.14 24.25 11.40
CA TRP A 144 -1.64 23.18 12.28
C TRP A 144 -0.66 22.26 11.55
N ALA A 145 -0.99 21.80 10.36
CA ALA A 145 -0.13 20.90 9.58
C ALA A 145 1.24 21.53 9.27
N LYS A 146 1.28 22.83 8.94
CA LYS A 146 2.53 23.57 8.68
C LYS A 146 3.37 23.85 9.95
N LYS A 147 2.77 23.82 11.14
CA LYS A 147 3.50 23.97 12.41
C LYS A 147 4.23 22.68 12.81
N ILE A 148 3.70 21.53 12.40
CA ILE A 148 4.30 20.23 12.69
C ILE A 148 5.54 20.04 11.81
N TRP A 149 6.72 20.36 12.36
CA TRP A 149 8.01 20.20 11.69
C TRP A 149 8.68 18.84 12.00
N LYS A 150 8.17 18.11 13.00
CA LYS A 150 8.66 16.78 13.39
C LYS A 150 7.48 15.84 13.57
N ASN A 151 7.55 14.65 12.97
CA ASN A 151 6.48 13.67 13.05
C ASN A 151 6.87 12.50 13.96
N SER A 152 6.00 12.14 14.91
CA SER A 152 6.26 11.04 15.87
C SER A 152 6.52 9.70 15.18
N LYS A 153 5.85 9.44 14.05
CA LYS A 153 6.05 8.22 13.25
C LYS A 153 7.42 8.18 12.58
N GLY A 154 7.97 9.34 12.22
CA GLY A 154 9.35 9.46 11.72
C GLY A 154 10.38 9.09 12.79
N ASP A 155 10.18 9.53 14.04
CA ASP A 155 11.04 9.12 15.15
C ASP A 155 10.96 7.61 15.41
N ALA A 156 9.75 7.05 15.36
CA ALA A 156 9.54 5.61 15.46
C ALA A 156 10.25 4.84 14.34
N LEU A 157 10.27 5.38 13.11
CA LEU A 157 11.00 4.79 11.98
C LEU A 157 12.50 4.67 12.25
N LEU A 158 13.13 5.66 12.89
CA LEU A 158 14.55 5.60 13.21
C LEU A 158 14.86 4.46 14.20
N ILE A 159 13.99 4.28 15.20
CA ILE A 159 14.08 3.20 16.18
C ILE A 159 13.88 1.84 15.49
N ALA A 160 12.81 1.74 14.69
CA ALA A 160 12.45 0.55 13.91
C ALA A 160 13.58 0.10 12.99
N LEU A 161 14.18 1.05 12.26
CA LEU A 161 15.25 0.78 11.31
C LEU A 161 16.51 0.25 12.01
N LYS A 162 16.86 0.82 13.17
CA LYS A 162 17.99 0.35 13.97
C LYS A 162 17.76 -1.09 14.45
N LYS A 163 16.61 -1.36 15.07
CA LYS A 163 16.22 -2.70 15.53
C LYS A 163 16.17 -3.70 14.37
N GLY A 164 15.59 -3.31 13.24
CA GLY A 164 15.50 -4.11 12.03
C GLY A 164 16.87 -4.51 11.51
N PHE A 165 17.80 -3.56 11.41
CA PHE A 165 19.17 -3.86 10.97
C PHE A 165 19.95 -4.75 11.93
N GLU A 166 19.79 -4.55 13.25
CA GLU A 166 20.38 -5.43 14.26
C GLU A 166 19.86 -6.86 14.12
N MET A 167 18.55 -7.03 13.91
CA MET A 167 17.93 -8.34 13.73
C MET A 167 18.38 -9.02 12.43
N THR A 168 18.41 -8.29 11.30
CA THR A 168 18.88 -8.85 10.02
C THR A 168 20.36 -9.23 10.07
N ALA A 169 21.17 -8.49 10.83
CA ALA A 169 22.58 -8.82 11.02
C ALA A 169 22.75 -10.11 11.83
N GLN A 170 21.92 -10.36 12.85
CA GLN A 170 21.89 -11.63 13.59
C GLN A 170 21.48 -12.82 12.70
N LEU A 171 20.65 -12.56 11.69
CA LEU A 171 20.24 -13.55 10.69
C LEU A 171 21.27 -13.75 9.56
N GLY A 172 22.41 -13.04 9.60
CA GLY A 172 23.49 -13.12 8.60
C GLY A 172 23.21 -12.37 7.30
N ALA A 173 22.15 -11.56 7.25
CA ALA A 173 21.74 -10.87 6.04
C ALA A 173 22.47 -9.53 5.85
N GLN A 174 22.50 -9.04 4.60
CA GLN A 174 23.06 -7.73 4.29
C GLN A 174 22.20 -6.60 4.85
N LYS A 175 22.85 -5.47 5.14
CA LYS A 175 22.20 -4.26 5.65
C LYS A 175 21.44 -3.54 4.52
N LYS A 176 20.30 -4.10 4.13
CA LYS A 176 19.42 -3.60 3.05
C LYS A 176 17.99 -3.53 3.56
N ALA A 177 17.39 -2.34 3.47
CA ALA A 177 16.01 -2.09 3.86
C ALA A 177 15.22 -1.45 2.73
N ILE A 178 13.98 -1.90 2.53
CA ILE A 178 13.00 -1.19 1.71
C ILE A 178 11.92 -0.59 2.63
N ILE A 179 11.63 0.68 2.42
CA ILE A 179 10.59 1.42 3.13
C ILE A 179 9.49 1.75 2.12
N PHE A 180 8.28 1.28 2.36
CA PHE A 180 7.10 1.57 1.56
C PHE A 180 6.27 2.71 2.15
N THR A 181 5.90 3.67 1.31
CA THR A 181 4.97 4.77 1.65
C THR A 181 4.01 5.01 0.49
N GLU A 182 2.82 5.54 0.76
CA GLU A 182 1.84 5.84 -0.29
C GLU A 182 2.03 7.22 -0.92
N SER A 183 2.82 8.11 -0.30
CA SER A 183 2.97 9.50 -0.76
C SER A 183 4.40 9.86 -1.14
N THR A 184 4.55 10.49 -2.30
CA THR A 184 5.81 11.10 -2.77
C THR A 184 6.28 12.25 -1.88
N VAL A 185 5.35 12.94 -1.22
CA VAL A 185 5.63 13.98 -0.22
C VAL A 185 6.25 13.35 1.03
N THR A 186 5.65 12.27 1.55
CA THR A 186 6.22 11.51 2.67
C THR A 186 7.58 10.93 2.30
N GLN A 187 7.75 10.38 1.10
CA GLN A 187 9.04 9.88 0.60
C GLN A 187 10.15 10.96 0.68
N SER A 188 9.85 12.19 0.26
CA SER A 188 10.80 13.31 0.31
C SER A 188 11.14 13.73 1.75
N TYR A 189 10.15 13.71 2.64
CA TYR A 189 10.34 13.92 4.08
C TYR A 189 11.26 12.83 4.68
N LEU A 190 10.99 11.55 4.38
CA LEU A 190 11.78 10.43 4.89
C LEU A 190 13.23 10.47 4.38
N LEU A 191 13.46 10.89 3.13
CA LEU A 191 14.81 11.11 2.60
C LEU A 191 15.58 12.11 3.45
N SER A 192 14.94 13.23 3.82
CA SER A 192 15.55 14.29 4.62
C SER A 192 15.84 13.78 6.04
N LEU A 193 14.84 13.18 6.68
CA LEU A 193 14.94 12.59 8.03
C LEU A 193 16.08 11.57 8.15
N LEU A 194 16.14 10.62 7.21
CA LEU A 194 17.17 9.57 7.24
C LEU A 194 18.55 10.12 6.89
N SER A 195 18.63 11.12 6.00
CA SER A 195 19.89 11.79 5.66
C SER A 195 20.50 12.49 6.87
N ASP A 196 19.67 13.17 7.66
CA ASP A 196 20.10 13.86 8.89
C ASP A 196 20.51 12.89 10.01
N ASN A 197 20.03 11.64 9.94
CA ASN A 197 20.31 10.58 10.92
C ASN A 197 21.35 9.55 10.43
N GLY A 198 22.30 9.97 9.58
CA GLY A 198 23.49 9.19 9.25
C GLY A 198 23.38 8.28 8.02
N TYR A 199 22.28 8.35 7.27
CA TYR A 199 22.10 7.62 6.01
C TYR A 199 22.32 8.50 4.77
N ARG A 200 22.91 9.69 4.93
CA ARG A 200 23.22 10.60 3.83
C ARG A 200 24.07 9.88 2.78
N GLY A 201 23.62 9.94 1.52
CA GLY A 201 24.28 9.27 0.40
C GLY A 201 23.93 7.78 0.23
N LYS A 202 23.37 7.13 1.26
CA LYS A 202 23.06 5.69 1.28
C LYS A 202 21.61 5.34 0.98
N ILE A 203 20.83 6.33 0.56
CA ILE A 203 19.39 6.19 0.27
C ILE A 203 19.16 6.31 -1.23
N VAL A 204 18.27 5.50 -1.78
CA VAL A 204 17.75 5.63 -3.15
C VAL A 204 16.23 5.78 -3.11
N LEU A 205 15.69 6.64 -3.96
CA LEU A 205 14.25 6.80 -4.13
C LEU A 205 13.78 5.91 -5.27
N PHE A 206 12.56 5.39 -5.15
CA PHE A 206 11.93 4.59 -6.18
C PHE A 206 10.44 4.92 -6.24
N ASN A 207 10.00 5.61 -7.29
CA ASN A 207 8.60 6.01 -7.46
C ASN A 207 8.17 5.96 -8.93
N GLY A 208 6.93 6.32 -9.25
CA GLY A 208 6.41 6.24 -10.62
C GLY A 208 7.19 7.12 -11.61
N SER A 209 7.68 8.28 -11.16
CA SER A 209 8.38 9.24 -12.03
C SER A 209 9.91 9.07 -12.08
N ASN A 210 10.53 8.63 -10.98
CA ASN A 210 11.98 8.56 -10.76
C ASN A 210 12.76 9.78 -11.28
N ASN A 211 12.17 10.97 -11.18
CA ASN A 211 12.66 12.19 -11.83
C ASN A 211 13.62 13.02 -10.95
N ASP A 212 13.95 12.53 -9.75
CA ASP A 212 14.86 13.23 -8.85
C ASP A 212 16.29 13.29 -9.41
N VAL A 213 17.06 14.25 -8.89
CA VAL A 213 18.42 14.53 -9.37
C VAL A 213 19.33 13.31 -9.19
N LYS A 214 19.19 12.57 -8.08
CA LYS A 214 20.05 11.43 -7.78
C LYS A 214 19.76 10.27 -8.74
N SER A 215 18.49 9.98 -9.01
CA SER A 215 18.08 8.94 -9.97
C SER A 215 18.62 9.21 -11.38
N LYS A 216 18.66 10.47 -11.83
CA LYS A 216 19.25 10.84 -13.12
C LYS A 216 20.75 10.57 -13.18
N VAL A 217 21.48 10.88 -12.11
CA VAL A 217 22.92 10.61 -12.01
C VAL A 217 23.19 9.10 -12.01
N ILE A 218 22.46 8.34 -11.18
CA ILE A 218 22.56 6.87 -11.13
C ILE A 218 22.34 6.25 -12.52
N TYR A 219 21.33 6.74 -13.23
CA TYR A 219 21.01 6.25 -14.57
C TYR A 219 22.11 6.53 -15.60
N GLN A 220 22.68 7.73 -15.58
CA GLN A 220 23.79 8.10 -16.47
C GLN A 220 25.02 7.22 -16.20
N ASP A 221 25.39 7.05 -14.93
CA ASP A 221 26.50 6.19 -14.52
C ASP A 221 26.26 4.73 -14.92
N TRP A 222 25.02 4.24 -14.76
CA TRP A 222 24.65 2.88 -15.12
C TRP A 222 24.71 2.63 -16.62
N ILE A 223 24.25 3.57 -17.46
CA ILE A 223 24.39 3.48 -18.93
C ILE A 223 25.88 3.41 -19.31
N LEU A 224 26.71 4.27 -18.71
CA LEU A 224 28.15 4.28 -19.01
C LEU A 224 28.81 2.95 -18.62
N LYS A 225 28.43 2.38 -17.46
CA LYS A 225 28.91 1.07 -16.98
C LYS A 225 28.47 -0.09 -17.89
N HIS A 226 27.30 0.01 -18.53
CA HIS A 226 26.67 -1.08 -19.28
C HIS A 226 26.57 -0.86 -20.79
N LYS A 227 27.26 0.15 -21.32
CA LYS A 227 27.18 0.59 -22.72
C LYS A 227 27.36 -0.54 -23.75
N ASP A 228 28.19 -1.52 -23.43
CA ASP A 228 28.52 -2.67 -24.29
C ASP A 228 27.87 -3.98 -23.81
N SER A 229 26.83 -3.91 -22.97
CA SER A 229 26.14 -5.08 -22.43
C SER A 229 24.69 -5.17 -22.89
N ASP A 230 24.18 -6.40 -23.00
CA ASP A 230 22.77 -6.69 -23.34
C ASP A 230 21.77 -6.30 -22.24
N LYS A 231 22.23 -5.70 -21.13
CA LYS A 231 21.34 -5.25 -20.04
C LYS A 231 20.52 -4.01 -20.42
N ILE A 232 20.98 -3.22 -21.38
CA ILE A 232 20.26 -2.01 -21.83
C ILE A 232 19.12 -2.44 -22.75
N SER A 233 17.89 -2.30 -22.28
CA SER A 233 16.68 -2.71 -23.00
C SER A 233 16.26 -1.71 -24.08
N GLY A 234 16.79 -0.48 -24.04
CA GLY A 234 16.41 0.62 -24.92
C GLY A 234 15.14 1.35 -24.47
N SER A 235 14.43 0.84 -23.46
CA SER A 235 13.34 1.55 -22.80
C SER A 235 13.89 2.32 -21.62
N LYS A 236 13.85 3.66 -21.71
CA LYS A 236 14.36 4.55 -20.64
C LYS A 236 13.75 4.24 -19.27
N THR A 237 12.46 3.91 -19.22
CA THR A 237 11.77 3.61 -17.96
C THR A 237 12.24 2.30 -17.35
N ALA A 238 12.38 1.24 -18.16
CA ALA A 238 12.87 -0.06 -17.70
C ALA A 238 14.34 0.02 -17.28
N ASP A 239 15.17 0.68 -18.08
CA ASP A 239 16.61 0.84 -17.81
C ASP A 239 16.86 1.69 -16.55
N LEU A 240 16.07 2.76 -16.34
CA LEU A 240 16.13 3.57 -15.12
C LEU A 240 15.77 2.73 -13.89
N ARG A 241 14.69 1.94 -13.95
CA ARG A 241 14.31 1.06 -12.83
C ARG A 241 15.40 0.02 -12.55
N ALA A 242 15.98 -0.59 -13.59
CA ALA A 242 17.09 -1.53 -13.45
C ALA A 242 18.32 -0.88 -12.81
N ALA A 243 18.67 0.34 -13.23
CA ALA A 243 19.78 1.11 -12.68
C ALA A 243 19.60 1.40 -11.18
N LEU A 244 18.39 1.82 -10.77
CA LEU A 244 18.09 2.10 -9.37
C LEU A 244 18.13 0.85 -8.49
N VAL A 245 17.64 -0.29 -9.00
CA VAL A 245 17.70 -1.58 -8.29
C VAL A 245 19.14 -2.08 -8.17
N GLU A 246 19.95 -1.94 -9.22
CA GLU A 246 21.37 -2.30 -9.17
C GLU A 246 22.13 -1.41 -8.19
N TYR A 247 21.90 -0.09 -8.22
CA TYR A 247 22.49 0.84 -7.26
C TYR A 247 22.05 0.54 -5.82
N PHE A 248 20.79 0.15 -5.60
CA PHE A 248 20.33 -0.29 -4.29
C PHE A 248 21.06 -1.54 -3.80
N LYS A 249 21.28 -2.49 -4.70
CA LYS A 249 21.98 -3.72 -4.39
C LYS A 249 23.46 -3.47 -4.05
N GLU A 250 24.14 -2.64 -4.83
CA GLU A 250 25.59 -2.46 -4.74
C GLU A 250 25.99 -1.37 -3.73
N GLU A 251 25.33 -0.21 -3.75
CA GLU A 251 25.84 1.02 -3.11
C GLU A 251 24.95 1.54 -1.96
N ALA A 252 23.63 1.49 -2.09
CA ALA A 252 22.71 2.05 -1.08
C ALA A 252 22.32 1.05 0.03
N GLU A 253 22.03 1.52 1.23
CA GLU A 253 21.52 0.69 2.34
C GLU A 253 19.98 0.70 2.39
N ILE A 254 19.34 1.77 1.90
CA ILE A 254 17.90 1.98 2.03
C ILE A 254 17.31 2.37 0.67
N MET A 255 16.22 1.71 0.30
CA MET A 255 15.33 2.14 -0.77
C MET A 255 14.03 2.66 -0.15
N ILE A 256 13.59 3.86 -0.52
CA ILE A 256 12.26 4.36 -0.16
C ILE A 256 11.40 4.27 -1.41
N ALA A 257 10.38 3.41 -1.37
CA ALA A 257 9.54 3.10 -2.51
C ALA A 257 8.09 3.54 -2.30
N THR A 258 7.44 4.02 -3.36
CA THR A 258 5.98 4.12 -3.44
C THR A 258 5.37 2.82 -3.97
N GLU A 259 4.07 2.64 -3.73
CA GLU A 259 3.33 1.44 -4.16
C GLU A 259 3.42 1.22 -5.68
N ALA A 260 2.94 2.19 -6.46
CA ALA A 260 2.98 2.16 -7.93
C ALA A 260 4.42 2.08 -8.47
N GLY A 261 5.36 2.68 -7.74
CA GLY A 261 6.79 2.57 -8.01
C GLY A 261 7.23 1.11 -7.99
N ALA A 262 7.01 0.37 -6.91
CA ALA A 262 7.66 -0.91 -6.63
C ALA A 262 7.05 -2.15 -7.31
N GLU A 263 6.00 -2.00 -8.13
CA GLU A 263 5.38 -3.13 -8.79
C GLU A 263 6.36 -3.85 -9.74
N GLY A 264 6.28 -5.18 -9.78
CA GLY A 264 7.14 -6.00 -10.65
C GLY A 264 8.64 -6.05 -10.27
N VAL A 265 9.09 -5.33 -9.24
CA VAL A 265 10.53 -5.32 -8.88
C VAL A 265 10.95 -6.57 -8.11
N ASN A 266 12.13 -7.10 -8.42
CA ASN A 266 12.76 -8.19 -7.68
C ASN A 266 13.80 -7.65 -6.70
N LEU A 267 13.51 -7.76 -5.39
CA LEU A 267 14.36 -7.32 -4.30
C LEU A 267 14.75 -8.47 -3.36
N GLN A 268 14.89 -9.69 -3.89
CA GLN A 268 15.28 -10.89 -3.12
C GLN A 268 16.63 -10.79 -2.38
N PHE A 269 17.42 -9.74 -2.58
CA PHE A 269 18.62 -9.46 -1.79
C PHE A 269 18.35 -8.64 -0.52
N CYS A 270 17.15 -8.04 -0.42
CA CYS A 270 16.70 -7.26 0.72
C CYS A 270 15.99 -8.18 1.72
N SER A 271 16.27 -7.96 3.01
CA SER A 271 15.77 -8.81 4.11
C SER A 271 15.04 -8.02 5.19
N LEU A 272 14.98 -6.68 5.05
CA LEU A 272 14.17 -5.80 5.89
C LEU A 272 13.13 -5.09 5.03
N VAL A 273 11.86 -5.33 5.31
CA VAL A 273 10.72 -4.64 4.72
C VAL A 273 10.09 -3.78 5.80
N ILE A 274 9.90 -2.49 5.52
CA ILE A 274 9.27 -1.54 6.43
C ILE A 274 8.06 -0.96 5.71
N ASN A 275 6.86 -1.26 6.20
CA ASN A 275 5.65 -0.61 5.76
C ASN A 275 5.48 0.65 6.61
N TYR A 276 5.97 1.79 6.12
CA TYR A 276 5.75 3.06 6.81
C TYR A 276 4.25 3.33 6.86
N ASP A 277 3.57 3.18 5.73
CA ASP A 277 2.10 3.22 5.66
C ASP A 277 1.58 1.79 5.53
N LEU A 278 0.76 1.36 6.48
CA LEU A 278 0.14 0.03 6.46
C LEU A 278 -1.07 0.07 5.50
N PRO A 279 -1.02 -0.64 4.36
CA PRO A 279 -2.16 -0.76 3.46
C PRO A 279 -3.33 -1.41 4.19
N TRP A 280 -4.54 -0.93 3.91
CA TRP A 280 -5.74 -1.58 4.43
C TRP A 280 -6.01 -2.85 3.63
N ASN A 281 -5.65 -2.94 2.36
CA ASN A 281 -5.74 -4.17 1.58
C ASN A 281 -4.61 -5.19 1.93
N PRO A 282 -4.95 -6.39 2.48
CA PRO A 282 -3.97 -7.44 2.80
C PRO A 282 -3.15 -7.91 1.60
N GLN A 283 -3.74 -7.93 0.41
CA GLN A 283 -3.07 -8.36 -0.82
C GLN A 283 -1.90 -7.43 -1.17
N ARG A 284 -2.06 -6.11 -0.96
CA ARG A 284 -0.98 -5.14 -1.19
C ARG A 284 0.20 -5.39 -0.25
N ILE A 285 -0.07 -5.70 1.02
CA ILE A 285 0.98 -6.07 1.98
C ILE A 285 1.73 -7.33 1.53
N GLU A 286 1.01 -8.39 1.12
CA GLU A 286 1.66 -9.60 0.63
C GLU A 286 2.47 -9.35 -0.64
N GLN A 287 1.98 -8.52 -1.56
CA GLN A 287 2.73 -8.14 -2.74
C GLN A 287 4.02 -7.39 -2.38
N ARG A 288 4.01 -6.50 -1.37
CA ARG A 288 5.20 -5.80 -0.85
C ARG A 288 6.21 -6.78 -0.26
N ILE A 289 5.77 -7.64 0.66
CA ILE A 289 6.62 -8.68 1.29
C ILE A 289 7.16 -9.61 0.20
N GLY A 290 6.31 -9.98 -0.74
CA GLY A 290 6.61 -10.79 -1.91
C GLY A 290 7.65 -10.17 -2.83
N ARG A 291 8.03 -8.88 -2.73
CA ARG A 291 9.18 -8.36 -3.50
C ARG A 291 10.52 -8.85 -2.94
N CYS A 292 10.58 -9.16 -1.65
CA CYS A 292 11.78 -9.59 -0.94
C CYS A 292 11.74 -11.08 -0.55
N HIS A 293 10.57 -11.61 -0.24
CA HIS A 293 10.36 -12.97 0.26
C HIS A 293 9.79 -13.88 -0.83
N ARG A 294 10.67 -14.36 -1.72
CA ARG A 294 10.35 -15.33 -2.80
C ARG A 294 11.31 -16.52 -2.79
N TYR A 295 11.01 -17.52 -3.62
CA TYR A 295 11.95 -18.60 -3.94
C TYR A 295 13.33 -18.03 -4.30
N GLY A 296 14.38 -18.53 -3.65
CA GLY A 296 15.76 -18.07 -3.81
C GLY A 296 16.24 -17.05 -2.76
N GLN A 297 15.38 -16.57 -1.88
CA GLN A 297 15.77 -15.77 -0.72
C GLN A 297 16.61 -16.63 0.24
N LYS A 298 17.76 -16.12 0.68
CA LYS A 298 18.74 -16.84 1.51
C LYS A 298 18.58 -16.59 3.00
N HIS A 299 17.92 -15.50 3.39
CA HIS A 299 17.77 -15.08 4.78
C HIS A 299 16.29 -14.87 5.14
N ASP A 300 15.98 -15.03 6.41
CA ASP A 300 14.65 -14.68 6.94
C ASP A 300 14.38 -13.19 6.71
N VAL A 301 13.12 -12.86 6.37
CA VAL A 301 12.71 -11.49 6.06
C VAL A 301 11.98 -10.91 7.26
N VAL A 302 12.49 -9.80 7.78
CA VAL A 302 11.87 -9.03 8.86
C VAL A 302 10.93 -8.02 8.22
N VAL A 303 9.68 -7.96 8.71
CA VAL A 303 8.65 -7.04 8.22
C VAL A 303 8.22 -6.15 9.37
N ILE A 304 8.41 -4.84 9.27
CA ILE A 304 8.03 -3.88 10.31
C ILE A 304 6.82 -3.06 9.84
N ASN A 305 5.79 -2.98 10.69
CA ASN A 305 4.61 -2.13 10.50
C ASN A 305 4.50 -1.09 11.63
N PHE A 306 3.90 0.07 11.37
CA PHE A 306 3.66 1.10 12.38
C PHE A 306 2.19 1.19 12.77
N VAL A 307 1.92 1.29 14.07
CA VAL A 307 0.55 1.41 14.60
C VAL A 307 0.47 2.60 15.55
N ASN A 308 -0.55 3.43 15.35
CA ASN A 308 -0.86 4.53 16.24
C ASN A 308 -1.67 4.02 17.43
N ARG A 309 -1.04 3.91 18.61
CA ARG A 309 -1.74 3.39 19.79
C ARG A 309 -2.83 4.29 20.34
N LYS A 310 -2.85 5.58 20.02
CA LYS A 310 -3.93 6.49 20.48
C LYS A 310 -5.19 6.37 19.62
N ASN A 311 -5.07 5.89 18.38
CA ASN A 311 -6.19 5.81 17.47
C ASN A 311 -6.84 4.43 17.54
N ALA A 312 -8.07 4.36 18.04
CA ALA A 312 -8.82 3.11 18.13
C ALA A 312 -8.98 2.43 16.77
N ALA A 313 -9.29 3.19 15.72
CA ALA A 313 -9.47 2.62 14.39
C ALA A 313 -8.17 2.00 13.85
N ASP A 314 -7.01 2.67 14.01
CA ASP A 314 -5.73 2.13 13.54
C ASP A 314 -5.37 0.82 14.26
N ARG A 315 -5.65 0.73 15.57
CA ARG A 315 -5.46 -0.52 16.34
C ARG A 315 -6.33 -1.65 15.77
N ARG A 316 -7.62 -1.39 15.53
CA ARG A 316 -8.57 -2.40 15.05
C ARG A 316 -8.31 -2.84 13.61
N VAL A 317 -7.92 -1.91 12.74
CA VAL A 317 -7.45 -2.25 11.38
C VAL A 317 -6.24 -3.18 11.45
N TYR A 318 -5.26 -2.88 12.31
CA TYR A 318 -4.09 -3.75 12.47
C TYR A 318 -4.46 -5.14 13.02
N GLU A 319 -5.34 -5.22 14.02
CA GLU A 319 -5.82 -6.49 14.59
C GLU A 319 -6.50 -7.37 13.53
N LEU A 320 -7.39 -6.80 12.71
CA LEU A 320 -8.03 -7.51 11.62
C LEU A 320 -7.01 -8.04 10.60
N LEU A 321 -6.04 -7.21 10.23
CA LEU A 321 -5.00 -7.58 9.28
C LEU A 321 -4.13 -8.72 9.81
N ASP A 322 -3.68 -8.63 11.07
CA ASP A 322 -2.83 -9.66 11.69
C ASP A 322 -3.55 -11.01 11.78
N GLN A 323 -4.84 -11.02 12.14
CA GLN A 323 -5.65 -12.23 12.14
C GLN A 323 -5.73 -12.87 10.74
N LYS A 324 -5.97 -12.05 9.69
CA LYS A 324 -5.94 -12.53 8.31
C LYS A 324 -4.58 -13.14 7.95
N PHE A 325 -3.46 -12.48 8.26
CA PHE A 325 -2.12 -13.04 8.00
C PHE A 325 -1.89 -14.36 8.72
N ASN A 326 -2.32 -14.48 9.97
CA ASN A 326 -2.15 -15.71 10.75
C ASN A 326 -2.99 -16.86 10.18
N LEU A 327 -4.18 -16.57 9.67
CA LEU A 327 -4.99 -17.53 8.94
C LEU A 327 -4.27 -17.99 7.65
N PHE A 328 -3.71 -17.06 6.86
CA PHE A 328 -2.98 -17.40 5.63
C PHE A 328 -1.71 -18.21 5.87
N LYS A 329 -1.00 -17.97 6.99
CA LYS A 329 0.14 -18.81 7.39
C LYS A 329 -0.25 -20.27 7.65
N GLY A 330 -1.48 -20.52 8.11
CA GLY A 330 -1.97 -21.85 8.48
C GLY A 330 -2.37 -22.75 7.30
N VAL A 331 -2.73 -22.16 6.14
CA VAL A 331 -3.35 -22.88 5.01
C VAL A 331 -2.38 -23.05 3.83
N PHE A 332 -1.13 -23.42 4.12
CA PHE A 332 -0.03 -23.59 3.16
C PHE A 332 0.63 -22.27 2.73
N GLY A 333 1.96 -22.29 2.54
CA GLY A 333 2.77 -21.18 2.05
C GLY A 333 2.50 -20.76 0.59
N ALA A 334 1.29 -21.02 0.08
CA ALA A 334 0.77 -20.59 -1.21
C ALA A 334 -0.15 -19.38 -0.99
N SER A 335 0.45 -18.26 -0.55
CA SER A 335 -0.29 -17.06 -0.16
C SER A 335 -1.06 -16.44 -1.33
N ASP A 336 -0.52 -16.48 -2.55
CA ASP A 336 -1.05 -15.69 -3.67
C ASP A 336 -2.39 -16.22 -4.24
N GLU A 337 -2.59 -17.53 -4.30
CA GLU A 337 -3.79 -18.15 -4.92
C GLU A 337 -5.01 -18.12 -3.98
N VAL A 338 -4.78 -18.27 -2.67
CA VAL A 338 -5.84 -18.20 -1.65
C VAL A 338 -6.27 -16.75 -1.41
N LEU A 339 -5.35 -15.78 -1.50
CA LEU A 339 -5.69 -14.36 -1.36
C LEU A 339 -6.54 -13.83 -2.52
N GLY A 340 -6.24 -14.24 -3.76
CA GLY A 340 -7.03 -13.81 -4.93
C GLY A 340 -8.45 -14.36 -4.97
N SER A 341 -8.79 -15.37 -4.16
CA SER A 341 -10.12 -15.99 -4.11
C SER A 341 -11.01 -15.50 -2.96
N ILE A 342 -10.49 -14.70 -2.02
CA ILE A 342 -11.22 -14.26 -0.82
C ILE A 342 -11.41 -12.74 -0.85
N GLU A 343 -12.56 -12.31 -1.38
CA GLU A 343 -13.08 -10.92 -1.42
C GLU A 343 -12.16 -9.93 -2.16
N SER A 344 -12.71 -9.02 -2.97
CA SER A 344 -11.85 -8.04 -3.64
C SER A 344 -11.19 -7.18 -2.56
N GLY A 345 -9.87 -6.98 -2.62
CA GLY A 345 -9.16 -6.17 -1.64
C GLY A 345 -9.70 -4.72 -1.55
N VAL A 346 -10.40 -4.28 -2.59
CA VAL A 346 -11.14 -3.02 -2.70
C VAL A 346 -12.35 -2.97 -1.75
N ASP A 347 -13.14 -4.04 -1.68
CA ASP A 347 -14.32 -4.11 -0.81
C ASP A 347 -13.92 -3.94 0.67
N PHE A 348 -12.75 -4.47 1.03
CA PHE A 348 -12.22 -4.32 2.39
C PHE A 348 -11.86 -2.87 2.72
N GLU A 349 -11.17 -2.16 1.82
CA GLU A 349 -10.85 -0.75 2.02
C GLU A 349 -12.13 0.11 2.08
N LYS A 350 -13.13 -0.19 1.24
CA LYS A 350 -14.45 0.46 1.24
C LYS A 350 -15.17 0.28 2.57
N ARG A 351 -15.20 -0.95 3.13
CA ARG A 351 -15.83 -1.24 4.43
C ARG A 351 -15.14 -0.49 5.58
N ILE A 352 -13.80 -0.48 5.64
CA ILE A 352 -13.06 0.28 6.66
C ILE A 352 -13.35 1.78 6.53
N ALA A 353 -13.33 2.32 5.31
CA ALA A 353 -13.64 3.72 5.06
C ALA A 353 -15.05 4.07 5.55
N MET A 354 -16.03 3.19 5.33
CA MET A 354 -17.41 3.36 5.78
C MET A 354 -17.51 3.39 7.31
N ILE A 355 -16.86 2.46 8.02
CA ILE A 355 -16.82 2.44 9.50
C ILE A 355 -16.26 3.77 10.04
N LEU A 356 -15.13 4.21 9.49
CA LEU A 356 -14.49 5.46 9.87
C LEU A 356 -15.36 6.70 9.59
N GLN A 357 -16.28 6.60 8.63
CA GLN A 357 -17.16 7.69 8.23
C GLN A 357 -18.43 7.76 9.09
N THR A 358 -18.96 6.62 9.53
CA THR A 358 -20.21 6.55 10.29
C THR A 358 -19.98 6.63 11.80
N CYS A 359 -18.97 5.94 12.33
CA CYS A 359 -18.72 5.83 13.76
C CYS A 359 -18.09 7.12 14.33
N ARG A 360 -18.54 7.52 15.52
CA ARG A 360 -18.11 8.74 16.23
C ARG A 360 -17.44 8.46 17.56
N SER A 361 -17.68 7.30 18.16
CA SER A 361 -17.08 6.88 19.43
C SER A 361 -16.19 5.65 19.25
N GLU A 362 -15.25 5.45 20.17
CA GLU A 362 -14.41 4.24 20.18
C GLU A 362 -15.27 2.97 20.32
N GLU A 363 -16.33 3.01 21.11
CA GLU A 363 -17.26 1.87 21.29
C GLU A 363 -18.00 1.49 20.00
N GLU A 364 -18.45 2.49 19.23
CA GLU A 364 -19.08 2.27 17.93
C GLU A 364 -18.08 1.69 16.93
N ILE A 365 -16.85 2.20 16.93
CA ILE A 365 -15.75 1.70 16.09
C ILE A 365 -15.51 0.23 16.45
N ASP A 366 -15.31 -0.09 17.73
CA ASP A 366 -15.02 -1.45 18.17
C ASP A 366 -16.13 -2.42 17.80
N SER A 367 -17.39 -2.06 18.02
CA SER A 367 -18.54 -2.88 17.66
C SER A 367 -18.68 -3.08 16.15
N ALA A 368 -18.40 -2.06 15.34
CA ALA A 368 -18.46 -2.16 13.88
C ALA A 368 -17.32 -3.04 13.33
N PHE A 369 -16.12 -2.93 13.90
CA PHE A 369 -15.00 -3.80 13.59
C PHE A 369 -15.24 -5.25 14.02
N ASP A 370 -15.86 -5.49 15.17
CA ASP A 370 -16.27 -6.84 15.60
C ASP A 370 -17.30 -7.45 14.65
N ALA A 371 -18.29 -6.66 14.21
CA ALA A 371 -19.28 -7.11 13.25
C ALA A 371 -18.62 -7.48 11.91
N LEU A 372 -17.70 -6.63 11.42
CA LEU A 372 -16.92 -6.90 10.23
C LEU A 372 -16.08 -8.17 10.38
N GLN A 373 -15.40 -8.35 11.51
CA GLN A 373 -14.59 -9.53 11.79
C GLN A 373 -15.42 -10.81 11.72
N ASN A 374 -16.58 -10.83 12.39
CA ASN A 374 -17.45 -12.00 12.44
C ASN A 374 -18.01 -12.36 11.05
N GLU A 375 -18.41 -11.36 10.26
CA GLU A 375 -18.86 -11.58 8.88
C GLU A 375 -17.74 -12.21 8.03
N MET A 376 -16.52 -11.69 8.17
CA MET A 376 -15.36 -12.18 7.43
C MET A 376 -14.97 -13.60 7.83
N ASP A 377 -14.97 -13.93 9.13
CA ASP A 377 -14.63 -15.28 9.60
C ASP A 377 -15.57 -16.34 9.01
N VAL A 378 -16.86 -16.02 8.88
CA VAL A 378 -17.85 -16.90 8.23
C VAL A 378 -17.52 -17.10 6.75
N ASN A 379 -17.26 -16.00 6.02
CA ASN A 379 -16.92 -16.05 4.60
C ASN A 379 -15.61 -16.81 4.34
N ILE A 380 -14.60 -16.57 5.17
CA ILE A 380 -13.31 -17.23 5.11
C ILE A 380 -13.44 -18.74 5.30
N GLN A 381 -14.19 -19.19 6.32
CA GLN A 381 -14.35 -20.62 6.57
C GLN A 381 -15.07 -21.32 5.42
N SER A 382 -16.08 -20.67 4.81
CA SER A 382 -16.75 -21.18 3.62
C SER A 382 -15.77 -21.29 2.44
N ASN A 383 -15.04 -20.22 2.13
CA ASN A 383 -14.13 -20.19 0.98
C ASN A 383 -12.94 -21.15 1.15
N LEU A 384 -12.42 -21.31 2.36
CA LEU A 384 -11.37 -22.30 2.65
C LEU A 384 -11.88 -23.73 2.44
N ARG A 385 -13.13 -24.02 2.80
CA ARG A 385 -13.76 -25.31 2.55
C ARG A 385 -13.90 -25.58 1.06
N ASP A 386 -14.35 -24.58 0.30
CA ASP A 386 -14.53 -24.68 -1.16
C ASP A 386 -13.18 -24.82 -1.88
N THR A 387 -12.17 -24.06 -1.46
CA THR A 387 -10.81 -24.14 -2.02
C THR A 387 -10.19 -25.49 -1.73
N ARG A 388 -10.34 -26.00 -0.50
CA ARG A 388 -9.88 -27.35 -0.14
C ARG A 388 -10.58 -28.43 -0.96
N GLN A 389 -11.88 -28.28 -1.20
CA GLN A 389 -12.63 -29.21 -2.05
C GLN A 389 -12.11 -29.19 -3.50
N LYS A 390 -11.96 -28.00 -4.11
CA LYS A 390 -11.41 -27.86 -5.47
C LYS A 390 -9.99 -28.42 -5.60
N LEU A 391 -9.13 -28.18 -4.61
CA LEU A 391 -7.79 -28.75 -4.59
C LEU A 391 -7.84 -30.28 -4.56
N LEU A 392 -8.66 -30.88 -3.68
CA LEU A 392 -8.83 -32.33 -3.62
C LEU A 392 -9.35 -32.92 -4.94
N GLU A 393 -10.35 -32.29 -5.56
CA GLU A 393 -10.90 -32.71 -6.86
C GLU A 393 -9.85 -32.65 -7.98
N ASN A 394 -9.02 -31.60 -8.02
CA ASN A 394 -7.93 -31.46 -8.99
C ASN A 394 -6.78 -32.44 -8.75
N PHE A 395 -6.42 -32.69 -7.48
CA PHE A 395 -5.41 -33.69 -7.12
C PHE A 395 -5.85 -35.09 -7.55
N ASP A 396 -7.10 -35.47 -7.32
CA ASP A 396 -7.63 -36.78 -7.74
C ASP A 396 -7.59 -36.93 -9.27
N ALA A 397 -7.94 -35.88 -10.03
CA ALA A 397 -7.87 -35.91 -11.49
C ALA A 397 -6.43 -36.07 -12.02
N GLU A 398 -5.47 -35.34 -11.46
CA GLU A 398 -4.06 -35.38 -11.90
C GLU A 398 -3.39 -36.71 -11.50
N VAL A 399 -3.71 -37.24 -10.32
CA VAL A 399 -3.26 -38.57 -9.87
C VAL A 399 -3.84 -39.66 -10.77
N HIS A 400 -5.11 -39.56 -11.16
CA HIS A 400 -5.73 -40.48 -12.11
C HIS A 400 -5.10 -40.44 -13.50
N GLU A 401 -4.74 -39.27 -14.02
CA GLU A 401 -4.01 -39.09 -15.28
C GLU A 401 -2.62 -39.75 -15.22
N LYS A 402 -1.82 -39.45 -14.20
CA LYS A 402 -0.47 -40.02 -14.02
C LYS A 402 -0.49 -41.54 -13.83
N LEU A 403 -1.47 -42.07 -13.09
CA LEU A 403 -1.65 -43.52 -12.93
C LEU A 403 -2.02 -44.20 -14.26
N LYS A 404 -2.86 -43.57 -15.10
CA LYS A 404 -3.18 -44.10 -16.43
C LYS A 404 -1.97 -44.13 -17.37
N VAL A 405 -1.13 -43.10 -17.34
CA VAL A 405 0.10 -43.03 -18.13
C VAL A 405 1.06 -44.15 -17.71
N ASN A 406 1.31 -44.30 -16.40
CA ASN A 406 2.17 -45.36 -15.87
C ASN A 406 1.66 -46.76 -16.21
N ILE A 407 0.34 -47.00 -16.18
CA ILE A 407 -0.26 -48.30 -16.56
C ILE A 407 -0.09 -48.57 -18.05
N ARG A 408 -0.25 -47.55 -18.91
CA ARG A 408 -0.01 -47.69 -20.36
C ARG A 408 1.45 -48.01 -20.65
N GLU A 409 2.38 -47.29 -20.04
CA GLU A 409 3.82 -47.54 -20.19
C GLU A 409 4.19 -48.93 -19.68
N SER A 410 3.70 -49.32 -18.49
CA SER A 410 3.96 -50.66 -17.93
C SER A 410 3.43 -51.79 -18.82
N LYS A 411 2.26 -51.61 -19.45
CA LYS A 411 1.73 -52.59 -20.42
C LYS A 411 2.56 -52.63 -21.69
N ALA A 412 2.97 -51.49 -22.24
CA ALA A 412 3.83 -51.44 -23.42
C ALA A 412 5.18 -52.14 -23.18
N TYR A 413 5.77 -51.99 -21.99
CA TYR A 413 6.99 -52.71 -21.60
C TYR A 413 6.77 -54.21 -21.48
N LEU A 414 5.65 -54.66 -20.90
CA LEU A 414 5.30 -56.08 -20.82
C LEU A 414 5.06 -56.70 -22.20
N ASP A 415 4.32 -56.02 -23.07
CA ASP A 415 4.05 -56.50 -24.43
C ASP A 415 5.35 -56.61 -25.26
N THR A 416 6.30 -55.68 -25.06
CA THR A 416 7.62 -55.72 -25.71
C THR A 416 8.44 -56.90 -25.19
N TYR A 417 8.42 -57.14 -23.87
CA TYR A 417 9.11 -58.27 -23.24
C TYR A 417 8.53 -59.62 -23.66
N ASP A 418 7.21 -59.73 -23.72
CA ASP A 418 6.51 -60.92 -24.21
C ASP A 418 6.86 -61.16 -25.69
N SER A 419 6.87 -60.12 -26.53
CA SER A 419 7.29 -60.23 -27.93
C SER A 419 8.71 -60.78 -28.07
N TRP A 420 9.65 -60.35 -27.21
CA TRP A 420 11.02 -60.86 -27.21
C TRP A 420 11.12 -62.31 -26.72
N LEU A 421 10.28 -62.70 -25.75
CA LEU A 421 10.21 -64.06 -25.21
C LEU A 421 9.66 -65.07 -26.22
N TRP A 422 8.77 -64.66 -27.12
CA TRP A 422 8.20 -65.53 -28.17
C TRP A 422 9.05 -65.58 -29.46
N GLU A 423 10.06 -64.70 -29.61
CA GLU A 423 11.01 -64.70 -30.73
C GLU A 423 12.30 -65.51 -30.46
N THR A 424 12.43 -66.13 -29.27
CA THR A 424 13.53 -67.05 -28.91
C THR A 424 13.04 -68.49 -28.91
#